data_AF-A0A2V8QJX5-F1
#
_entry.id   AF-A0A2V8QJX5-F1
#
_cell.length_a   1.000
_cell.length_b   1.000
_cell.length_c   1.000
_cell.angle_alpha   90.00
_cell.angle_beta   90.00
_cell.angle_gamma   90.00
#
_symmetry.space_group_name_H-M   'P 1'
#
loop_
_entity.id
_entity.type
_entity.pdbx_description
1 polymer ?
#
loop_
_entity_poly.entity_id
_entity_poly.type
_entity_poly.pdbx_seq_one_letter_code
_entity_poly.pdbx_strand_id
1 'polypeptide(L)'
;MEDVIEDFRQTVEDAAGRLLAISEEEASAPRAEGKWSPKEIVGHLIDSASNNHQRFVRAQFTDHLVFPAYEQEAWVRAQGYKDEPWPLLVELWRSFNLHL
;
A
#
# COMPACT_ATOMS: atom_id res chain seq x y z
N MET A 1 23.44 -0.40 4.73
CA MET A 1 22.46 -0.31 3.63
C MET A 1 21.79 -1.66 3.42
N GLU A 2 22.54 -2.75 3.38
CA GLU A 2 21.99 -4.13 3.46
C GLU A 2 21.10 -4.33 4.69
N ASP A 3 21.55 -3.90 5.88
CA ASP A 3 20.74 -4.01 7.11
C ASP A 3 19.37 -3.31 7.03
N VAL A 4 19.29 -2.19 6.30
CA VAL A 4 18.04 -1.41 6.14
C VAL A 4 17.09 -2.10 5.17
N ILE A 5 17.63 -2.72 4.11
CA ILE A 5 16.83 -3.48 3.15
C ILE A 5 16.26 -4.73 3.82
N GLU A 6 17.07 -5.44 4.61
CA GLU A 6 16.62 -6.63 5.32
C GLU A 6 15.56 -6.29 6.39
N ASP A 7 15.79 -5.25 7.18
CA ASP A 7 14.80 -4.75 8.15
C ASP A 7 13.48 -4.37 7.48
N PHE A 8 13.53 -3.72 6.31
CA PHE A 8 12.34 -3.39 5.53
C PHE A 8 11.60 -4.65 5.05
N ARG A 9 12.32 -5.63 4.49
CA ARG A 9 11.71 -6.89 4.03
C ARG A 9 11.03 -7.63 5.17
N GLN A 10 11.71 -7.75 6.31
CA GLN A 10 11.17 -8.40 7.51
C GLN A 10 9.91 -7.65 8.00
N THR A 11 9.96 -6.32 8.03
CA THR A 11 8.83 -5.48 8.41
C THR A 11 7.62 -5.72 7.52
N VAL A 12 7.81 -5.80 6.20
CA VAL A 12 6.72 -6.05 5.23
C VAL A 12 6.12 -7.44 5.43
N GLU A 13 6.95 -8.47 5.58
CA GLU A 13 6.49 -9.85 5.80
C GLU A 13 5.73 -10.00 7.13
N ASP A 14 6.26 -9.47 8.22
CA ASP A 14 5.62 -9.52 9.54
C ASP A 14 4.29 -8.76 9.55
N ALA A 15 4.25 -7.59 8.92
CA ALA A 15 3.03 -6.82 8.77
C ALA A 15 2.00 -7.56 7.92
N ALA A 16 2.41 -8.17 6.80
CA ALA A 16 1.50 -8.96 5.96
C ALA A 16 0.90 -10.14 6.74
N GLY A 17 1.71 -10.88 7.50
CA GLY A 17 1.24 -11.96 8.35
C GLY A 17 0.19 -11.50 9.38
N ARG A 18 0.42 -10.35 10.01
CA ARG A 18 -0.53 -9.74 10.96
C ARG A 18 -1.81 -9.25 10.27
N LEU A 19 -1.71 -8.69 9.06
CA LEU A 19 -2.85 -8.22 8.29
C LEU A 19 -3.72 -9.38 7.80
N LEU A 20 -3.12 -10.49 7.34
CA LEU A 20 -3.83 -11.70 6.92
C LEU A 20 -4.55 -12.41 8.07
N ALA A 21 -4.16 -12.15 9.33
CA ALA A 21 -4.88 -12.65 10.50
C ALA A 21 -6.17 -11.86 10.81
N ILE A 22 -6.39 -10.70 10.18
CA ILE A 22 -7.61 -9.91 10.30
C ILE A 22 -8.70 -10.51 9.40
N SER A 23 -9.92 -10.67 9.92
CA SER A 23 -11.03 -11.20 9.14
C SER A 23 -11.52 -10.21 8.07
N GLU A 24 -12.20 -10.74 7.06
CA GLU A 24 -12.84 -9.93 6.00
C GLU A 24 -13.82 -8.90 6.57
N GLU A 25 -14.58 -9.28 7.60
CA GLU A 25 -15.57 -8.43 8.27
C GLU A 25 -14.89 -7.27 9.00
N GLU A 26 -13.86 -7.56 9.80
CA GLU A 26 -13.07 -6.54 10.50
C GLU A 26 -12.36 -5.61 9.51
N ALA A 27 -11.82 -6.15 8.42
CA ALA A 27 -11.13 -5.38 7.40
C ALA A 27 -12.06 -4.43 6.63
N SER A 28 -13.35 -4.77 6.56
CA SER A 28 -14.38 -3.98 5.87
C SER A 28 -15.01 -2.89 6.76
N ALA A 29 -14.80 -2.95 8.07
CA ALA A 29 -15.43 -2.03 9.02
C ALA A 29 -14.59 -0.76 9.25
N PRO A 30 -15.09 0.44 8.94
CA PRO A 30 -14.42 1.69 9.30
C PRO A 30 -14.45 1.91 10.81
N ARG A 31 -13.37 2.47 11.37
CA ARG A 31 -13.26 2.72 12.83
C ARG A 31 -14.23 3.79 13.35
N ALA A 32 -14.68 4.67 12.47
CA ALA A 32 -15.66 5.70 12.73
C ALA A 32 -16.32 6.14 11.41
N GLU A 33 -17.46 6.81 11.51
CA GLU A 33 -18.14 7.38 10.35
C GLU A 33 -17.20 8.33 9.58
N GLY A 34 -17.18 8.19 8.25
CA GLY A 34 -16.34 8.99 7.36
C GLY A 34 -14.84 8.69 7.45
N LYS A 35 -14.42 7.63 8.14
CA LYS A 35 -13.02 7.16 8.13
C LYS A 35 -12.87 5.94 7.22
N TRP A 36 -11.67 5.78 6.67
CA TRP A 36 -11.33 4.60 5.90
C TRP A 36 -11.40 3.33 6.75
N SER A 37 -11.91 2.28 6.13
CA SER A 37 -11.76 0.89 6.56
C SER A 37 -10.30 0.43 6.43
N PRO A 38 -9.89 -0.64 7.13
CA PRO A 38 -8.59 -1.27 6.89
C PRO A 38 -8.33 -1.61 5.41
N LYS A 39 -9.34 -2.03 4.65
CA LYS A 39 -9.24 -2.23 3.19
C LYS A 39 -8.82 -0.96 2.46
N GLU A 40 -9.48 0.16 2.75
CA GLU A 40 -9.16 1.45 2.12
C GLU A 40 -7.78 1.96 2.57
N ILE A 41 -7.38 1.69 3.83
CA ILE A 41 -6.03 2.03 4.32
C ILE A 41 -4.96 1.22 3.57
N VAL A 42 -5.10 -0.10 3.46
CA VAL A 42 -4.13 -0.92 2.70
C VAL A 42 -4.18 -0.57 1.22
N GLY A 43 -5.36 -0.29 0.67
CA GLY A 43 -5.53 0.27 -0.66
C GLY A 43 -4.69 1.52 -0.88
N HIS A 44 -4.76 2.48 0.04
CA HIS A 44 -3.92 3.68 0.00
C HIS A 44 -2.41 3.36 0.10
N LEU A 45 -2.02 2.32 0.84
CA LEU A 45 -0.63 1.88 0.89
C LEU A 45 -0.18 1.24 -0.44
N ILE A 46 -1.07 0.58 -1.18
CA ILE A 46 -0.82 0.10 -2.56
C ILE A 46 -0.59 1.31 -3.49
N ASP A 47 -1.46 2.32 -3.41
CA ASP A 47 -1.28 3.57 -4.16
C ASP A 47 0.08 4.24 -3.86
N SER A 48 0.48 4.27 -2.59
CA SER A 48 1.78 4.81 -2.17
C SER A 48 2.95 3.98 -2.73
N ALA A 49 2.89 2.65 -2.63
CA ALA A 49 3.94 1.77 -3.14
C ALA A 49 4.09 1.88 -4.67
N SER A 50 2.97 1.96 -5.40
CA SER A 50 2.98 2.13 -6.86
C SER A 50 3.56 3.49 -7.29
N ASN A 51 3.25 4.56 -6.56
CA ASN A 51 3.87 5.88 -6.80
C ASN A 51 5.37 5.86 -6.50
N ASN A 52 5.79 5.22 -5.41
CA ASN A 52 7.21 5.10 -5.07
C ASN A 52 7.98 4.28 -6.10
N HIS A 53 7.41 3.19 -6.62
CA HIS A 53 8.00 2.43 -7.71
C HIS A 53 8.28 3.32 -8.93
N GLN A 54 7.29 4.11 -9.37
CA GLN A 54 7.52 5.03 -10.47
C GLN A 54 8.56 6.10 -10.15
N ARG A 55 8.59 6.63 -8.92
CA ARG A 55 9.61 7.61 -8.48
C ARG A 55 11.01 7.02 -8.58
N PHE A 56 11.25 5.82 -8.03
CA PHE A 56 12.57 5.19 -8.03
C PHE A 56 13.04 4.83 -9.43
N VAL A 57 12.17 4.30 -10.28
CA VAL A 57 12.53 3.97 -11.67
C VAL A 57 12.82 5.24 -12.46
N ARG A 58 11.92 6.24 -12.41
CA ARG A 58 12.08 7.47 -13.21
C ARG A 58 13.27 8.32 -12.74
N ALA A 59 13.55 8.37 -11.44
CA ALA A 59 14.69 9.12 -10.88
C ALA A 59 16.05 8.67 -11.45
N GLN A 60 16.16 7.43 -11.95
CA GLN A 60 17.38 6.94 -12.58
C GLN A 60 17.65 7.56 -13.96
N PHE A 61 16.65 8.19 -14.57
CA PHE A 61 16.71 8.69 -15.95
C PHE A 61 16.47 10.21 -16.05
N THR A 62 16.47 10.93 -14.93
CA THR A 62 16.27 12.39 -14.89
C THR A 62 17.11 13.03 -13.79
N ASP A 63 17.68 14.20 -14.06
CA ASP A 63 18.35 15.03 -13.06
C ASP A 63 17.36 15.91 -12.26
N HIS A 64 16.11 15.99 -12.72
CA HIS A 64 15.05 16.77 -12.09
C HIS A 64 14.04 15.86 -11.39
N LEU A 65 14.09 15.82 -10.06
CA LEU A 65 13.20 15.04 -9.20
C LEU A 65 11.85 15.73 -8.95
N VAL A 66 11.14 16.07 -10.04
CA VAL A 66 9.80 16.66 -9.98
C VAL A 66 8.78 15.59 -10.32
N PHE A 67 7.97 15.18 -9.34
CA PHE A 67 6.96 14.14 -9.50
C PHE A 67 5.57 14.71 -9.24
N PRO A 68 4.53 14.20 -9.94
CA PRO A 68 3.17 14.61 -9.66
C PRO A 68 2.75 14.24 -8.24
N ALA A 69 1.96 15.11 -7.62
CA ALA A 69 1.18 14.75 -6.44
C ALA A 69 0.02 13.83 -6.85
N TYR A 70 -0.57 13.15 -5.88
CA TYR A 70 -1.78 12.35 -6.08
C TYR A 70 -2.80 12.62 -4.98
N GLU A 71 -4.06 12.73 -5.38
CA GLU A 71 -5.18 13.01 -4.49
C GLU A 71 -5.66 11.71 -3.84
N GLN A 72 -5.15 11.42 -2.65
CA GLN A 72 -5.31 10.14 -1.95
C GLN A 72 -6.78 9.67 -1.89
N GLU A 73 -7.68 10.58 -1.50
CA GLU A 73 -9.12 10.32 -1.41
C GLU A 73 -9.75 9.97 -2.77
N ALA A 74 -9.31 10.64 -3.83
CA ALA A 74 -9.82 10.37 -5.17
C ALA A 74 -9.32 9.02 -5.71
N TRP A 75 -8.08 8.65 -5.38
CA TRP A 75 -7.48 7.38 -5.80
C TRP A 75 -8.12 6.19 -5.09
N VAL A 76 -8.27 6.26 -3.75
CA VAL A 76 -8.95 5.22 -2.97
C VAL A 76 -10.38 5.00 -3.49
N ARG A 77 -11.11 6.08 -3.79
CA ARG A 77 -12.45 5.98 -4.41
C ARG A 77 -12.43 5.38 -5.81
N ALA A 78 -11.48 5.77 -6.65
CA ALA A 78 -11.39 5.30 -8.04
C ALA A 78 -11.04 3.82 -8.13
N GLN A 79 -10.22 3.33 -7.19
CA GLN A 79 -9.81 1.93 -7.12
C GLN A 79 -10.87 1.02 -6.49
N GLY A 80 -11.79 1.57 -5.67
CA GLY A 80 -12.87 0.78 -5.09
C GLY A 80 -12.41 -0.27 -4.08
N TYR A 81 -11.29 -0.04 -3.39
CA TYR A 81 -10.64 -1.02 -2.50
C TYR A 81 -11.55 -1.63 -1.43
N LYS A 82 -12.56 -0.89 -0.98
CA LYS A 82 -13.58 -1.38 -0.04
C LYS A 82 -14.23 -2.69 -0.49
N ASP A 83 -14.43 -2.86 -1.80
CA ASP A 83 -15.20 -3.96 -2.38
C ASP A 83 -14.30 -5.13 -2.83
N GLU A 84 -12.99 -5.01 -2.68
CA GLU A 84 -12.02 -6.06 -3.04
C GLU A 84 -11.82 -7.09 -1.91
N PRO A 85 -11.49 -8.35 -2.21
CA PRO A 85 -11.17 -9.35 -1.20
C PRO A 85 -9.99 -8.92 -0.33
N TRP A 86 -10.11 -9.02 1.00
CA TRP A 86 -9.05 -8.59 1.90
C TRP A 86 -7.68 -9.25 1.62
N PRO A 87 -7.60 -10.59 1.44
CA PRO A 87 -6.31 -11.24 1.17
C PRO A 87 -5.64 -10.75 -0.12
N LEU A 88 -6.43 -10.38 -1.14
CA LEU A 88 -5.91 -9.85 -2.39
C LEU A 88 -5.19 -8.51 -2.18
N LEU A 89 -5.80 -7.61 -1.40
CA LEU A 89 -5.19 -6.31 -1.09
C LEU A 89 -3.89 -6.45 -0.30
N VAL A 90 -3.88 -7.34 0.70
CA VAL A 90 -2.68 -7.57 1.52
C VAL A 90 -1.55 -8.15 0.67
N GLU A 91 -1.83 -9.16 -0.15
CA GLU A 91 -0.80 -9.77 -1.01
C GLU A 91 -0.31 -8.82 -2.11
N LEU A 92 -1.19 -7.97 -2.66
CA LEU A 92 -0.79 -6.96 -3.64
C LEU A 92 0.12 -5.91 -3.00
N TRP A 93 -0.26 -5.40 -1.82
CA TRP A 93 0.56 -4.47 -1.05
C TRP A 93 1.93 -5.06 -0.70
N ARG A 94 1.95 -6.30 -0.19
CA ARG A 94 3.16 -7.05 0.13
C ARG A 94 4.05 -7.21 -1.09
N SER A 95 3.49 -7.70 -2.19
CA SER A 95 4.24 -7.95 -3.43
C SER A 95 4.83 -6.69 -4.03
N PHE A 96 4.08 -5.56 -4.01
CA PHE A 96 4.61 -4.28 -4.46
C PHE A 96 5.81 -3.83 -3.63
N ASN A 97 5.74 -3.94 -2.31
CA ASN A 97 6.83 -3.50 -1.43
C ASN A 97 8.06 -4.43 -1.49
N LEU A 98 7.88 -5.75 -1.64
CA LEU A 98 9.01 -6.68 -1.77
C LEU A 98 9.68 -6.64 -3.15
N HIS A 99 9.01 -6.09 -4.16
CA HIS A 99 9.56 -5.87 -5.49
C HIS A 99 10.46 -4.63 -5.57
N LEU A 100 10.15 -3.60 -4.76
CA LEU A 100 10.94 -2.37 -4.63
C LEU A 100 12.34 -2.65 -4.09
#